data_AF-A0A7S3HPC2-F1
#
_entry.id   AF-A0A7S3HPC2-F1
#
_cell.length_a   1.000
_cell.length_b   1.000
_cell.length_c   1.000
_cell.angle_alpha   90.00
_cell.angle_beta   90.00
_cell.angle_gamma   90.00
#
_symmetry.space_group_name_H-M   'P 1'
#
loop_
_entity.id
_entity.type
_entity.pdbx_description
1 polymer ?
#
loop_
_entity_poly.entity_id
_entity_poly.type
_entity_poly.pdbx_seq_one_letter_code
_entity_poly.pdbx_strand_id
1 'polypeptide(L)'
;SCCAQEPCSFFNSVFSNPLNLCEGYDAAGPKEGNGCPHQVGACMVNEEFSLGMCYKKCAILTNNTFTFRSGAETCCRYSNHLACLDALNTMTNSNFNVGGGFSDGVASTPNLMHPPMIRLT
;
A
#
# COMPACT_ATOMS: atom_id res chain seq x y z
N SER A 1 20.87 -4.40 3.11
CA SER A 1 21.12 -5.07 4.41
C SER A 1 20.87 -4.07 5.52
N CYS A 2 20.05 -4.42 6.51
CA CYS A 2 19.70 -3.52 7.60
C CYS A 2 20.76 -3.62 8.72
N CYS A 3 21.76 -2.73 8.68
CA CYS A 3 22.75 -2.59 9.75
C CYS A 3 23.03 -1.12 10.06
N ALA A 4 23.26 -0.78 11.33
CA ALA A 4 23.45 0.60 11.79
C ALA A 4 24.74 1.24 11.24
N GLN A 5 25.72 0.43 10.79
CA GLN A 5 26.95 0.89 10.19
C GLN A 5 27.60 -0.21 9.34
N GLU A 6 28.23 0.16 8.23
CA GLU A 6 29.09 -0.76 7.47
C GLU A 6 30.51 -0.80 8.06
N PRO A 7 31.16 -1.99 8.17
CA PRO A 7 30.68 -3.30 7.76
C PRO A 7 29.60 -3.88 8.69
N CYS A 8 28.59 -4.54 8.12
CA CYS A 8 27.56 -5.20 8.89
C CYS A 8 28.15 -6.36 9.71
N SER A 9 27.81 -6.41 11.00
CA SER A 9 28.23 -7.38 12.00
C SER A 9 27.03 -7.86 12.82
N PHE A 10 27.21 -8.88 13.63
CA PHE A 10 26.16 -9.37 14.52
C PHE A 10 25.61 -8.30 15.48
N PHE A 11 26.46 -7.38 15.94
CA PHE A 11 26.09 -6.40 16.97
C PHE A 11 25.41 -5.14 16.42
N ASN A 12 25.50 -4.90 15.12
CA ASN A 12 24.93 -3.71 14.49
C ASN A 12 23.93 -4.05 13.39
N SER A 13 23.45 -5.30 13.30
CA SER A 13 22.50 -5.74 12.27
C SER A 13 21.20 -6.23 12.89
N VAL A 14 20.09 -6.08 12.16
CA VAL A 14 18.78 -6.62 12.55
C VAL A 14 18.51 -7.91 11.78
N PHE A 15 18.09 -8.96 12.49
CA PHE A 15 17.91 -10.30 11.93
C PHE A 15 16.44 -10.74 12.02
N SER A 16 15.94 -11.43 11.00
CA SER A 16 14.59 -12.02 11.01
C SER A 16 14.55 -13.31 11.82
N ASN A 17 15.66 -14.05 11.79
CA ASN A 17 15.93 -15.21 12.63
C ASN A 17 17.46 -15.37 12.78
N PRO A 18 17.96 -16.25 13.67
CA PRO A 18 19.41 -16.40 13.91
C PRO A 18 20.26 -16.76 12.67
N LEU A 19 19.63 -17.16 11.56
CA LEU A 19 20.27 -17.57 10.33
C LEU A 19 20.07 -16.60 9.16
N ASN A 20 19.16 -15.62 9.27
CA ASN A 20 18.78 -14.75 8.16
C ASN A 20 18.73 -13.28 8.59
N LEU A 21 19.44 -12.45 7.83
CA LEU A 21 19.37 -10.99 7.95
C LEU A 21 17.98 -10.50 7.50
N CYS A 22 17.51 -9.38 8.03
CA CYS A 22 16.35 -8.71 7.46
C CYS A 22 16.58 -8.37 5.98
N GLU A 23 15.59 -8.71 5.14
CA GLU A 23 15.56 -8.34 3.73
C GLU A 23 14.88 -6.97 3.53
N GLY A 24 15.28 -6.22 2.50
CA GLY A 24 14.82 -4.85 2.25
C GLY A 24 15.86 -3.76 2.59
N TYR A 25 15.44 -2.50 2.46
CA TYR A 25 16.29 -1.31 2.64
C TYR A 25 16.11 -0.59 3.98
N ASP A 26 15.20 -1.04 4.86
CA ASP A 26 14.82 -0.30 6.07
C ASP A 26 14.85 -1.16 7.35
N ALA A 27 14.75 -0.56 8.54
CA ALA A 27 14.50 -1.24 9.82
C ALA A 27 13.17 -0.75 10.39
N ALA A 28 12.38 -1.62 11.02
CA ALA A 28 11.24 -1.14 11.77
C ALA A 28 11.74 -0.37 13.00
N GLY A 29 11.34 0.90 13.14
CA GLY A 29 11.77 1.73 14.27
C GLY A 29 11.19 1.26 15.61
N PRO A 30 11.53 1.93 16.73
CA PRO A 30 11.06 1.54 18.07
C PRO A 30 9.53 1.51 18.20
N LYS A 31 8.83 2.36 17.45
CA LYS A 31 7.36 2.39 17.41
C LYS A 31 6.76 1.14 16.79
N GLU A 32 7.49 0.48 15.90
CA GLU A 32 7.11 -0.75 15.22
C GLU A 32 7.85 -1.98 15.78
N GLY A 33 8.34 -1.87 17.02
CA GLY A 33 8.88 -3.00 17.78
C GLY A 33 10.35 -3.33 17.50
N ASN A 34 11.13 -2.42 16.87
CA ASN A 34 12.55 -2.64 16.57
C ASN A 34 12.82 -3.94 15.75
N GLY A 35 11.90 -4.27 14.84
CA GLY A 35 11.95 -5.50 14.03
C GLY A 35 12.52 -5.32 12.63
N CYS A 36 12.45 -6.39 11.84
CA CYS A 36 12.67 -6.29 10.40
C CYS A 36 11.64 -5.34 9.76
N PRO A 37 12.01 -4.65 8.66
CA PRO A 37 11.04 -3.90 7.88
C PRO A 37 9.94 -4.85 7.41
N HIS A 38 8.75 -4.32 7.21
CA HIS A 38 7.67 -5.08 6.59
C HIS A 38 8.13 -5.51 5.19
N GLN A 39 7.83 -6.76 4.82
CA GLN A 39 8.24 -7.28 3.52
C GLN A 39 7.70 -6.41 2.39
N VAL A 40 8.48 -6.27 1.32
CA VAL A 40 8.06 -5.54 0.11
C VAL A 40 6.89 -6.30 -0.50
N GLY A 41 5.68 -5.84 -0.23
CA GLY A 41 4.48 -6.28 -0.91
C GLY A 41 4.18 -5.41 -2.12
N ALA A 42 3.29 -5.90 -2.97
CA ALA A 42 2.71 -5.13 -4.06
C ALA A 42 1.18 -5.14 -3.97
N CYS A 43 0.56 -4.16 -4.60
CA CYS A 43 -0.87 -4.18 -4.86
C CYS A 43 -1.16 -5.00 -6.11
N MET A 44 -2.39 -5.51 -6.24
CA MET A 44 -2.83 -6.22 -7.43
C MET A 44 -2.86 -5.29 -8.66
N VAL A 45 -2.91 -5.85 -9.88
CA VAL A 45 -2.88 -5.08 -11.14
C VAL A 45 -4.03 -4.08 -11.24
N ASN A 46 -5.18 -4.40 -10.65
CA ASN A 46 -6.38 -3.57 -10.59
C ASN A 46 -6.45 -2.66 -9.36
N GLU A 47 -5.34 -2.53 -8.62
CA GLU A 47 -5.24 -1.71 -7.42
C GLU A 47 -4.18 -0.61 -7.53
N GLU A 48 -4.28 0.37 -6.63
CA GLU A 48 -3.33 1.44 -6.44
C GLU A 48 -2.93 1.53 -4.96
N PHE A 49 -1.67 1.85 -4.72
CA PHE A 49 -1.15 2.10 -3.38
C PHE A 49 -1.41 3.55 -2.98
N SER A 50 -2.13 3.76 -1.88
CA SER A 50 -2.41 5.09 -1.32
C SER A 50 -2.58 4.97 0.18
N LEU A 51 -2.16 5.97 0.95
CA LEU A 51 -2.32 6.00 2.42
C LEU A 51 -1.82 4.72 3.14
N GLY A 52 -0.80 4.05 2.62
CA GLY A 52 -0.24 2.82 3.19
C GLY A 52 -0.98 1.53 2.83
N MET A 53 -2.04 1.60 2.01
CA MET A 53 -2.91 0.47 1.69
C MET A 53 -3.11 0.35 0.18
N CYS A 54 -3.46 -0.86 -0.26
CA CYS A 54 -3.91 -1.18 -1.60
C CYS A 54 -5.42 -1.02 -1.69
N TYR A 55 -5.85 -0.20 -2.65
CA TYR A 55 -7.25 0.07 -2.96
C TYR A 55 -7.52 -0.28 -4.41
N LYS A 56 -8.76 -0.68 -4.74
CA LYS A 56 -9.21 -0.75 -6.13
C LYS A 56 -9.02 0.62 -6.80
N LYS A 57 -8.47 0.62 -8.02
CA LYS A 57 -8.14 1.85 -8.74
C LYS A 57 -9.36 2.76 -8.88
N CYS A 58 -9.19 4.04 -8.59
CA CYS A 58 -10.18 5.09 -8.86
C CYS A 58 -10.63 5.11 -10.32
N ALA A 59 -9.72 4.83 -11.26
CA ALA A 59 -10.05 4.65 -12.68
C ALA A 59 -11.07 3.52 -12.95
N ILE A 60 -11.03 2.44 -12.18
CA ILE A 60 -11.98 1.32 -12.30
C ILE A 60 -13.29 1.66 -11.60
N LEU A 61 -13.22 2.16 -10.36
CA LEU A 61 -14.39 2.50 -9.55
C LEU A 61 -15.29 3.57 -10.17
N THR A 62 -14.70 4.49 -10.93
CA THR A 62 -15.41 5.64 -11.51
C THR A 62 -15.54 5.57 -13.03
N ASN A 63 -15.30 4.41 -13.63
CA ASN A 63 -15.33 4.21 -15.08
C ASN A 63 -14.49 5.27 -15.84
N ASN A 64 -13.27 5.51 -15.38
CA ASN A 64 -12.29 6.46 -15.90
C ASN A 64 -12.67 7.95 -15.82
N THR A 65 -13.64 8.34 -14.99
CA THR A 65 -14.02 9.76 -14.84
C THR A 65 -13.26 10.51 -13.75
N PHE A 66 -12.90 9.83 -12.65
CA PHE A 66 -12.07 10.35 -11.56
C PHE A 66 -10.95 9.34 -11.29
N THR A 67 -9.81 9.47 -11.98
CA THR A 67 -8.78 8.43 -12.04
C THR A 67 -7.74 8.49 -10.92
N PHE A 68 -7.69 9.58 -10.14
CA PHE A 68 -6.64 9.81 -9.15
C PHE A 68 -7.18 9.75 -7.73
N ARG A 69 -6.58 8.94 -6.86
CA ARG A 69 -7.01 8.84 -5.47
C ARG A 69 -6.49 10.00 -4.63
N SER A 70 -7.40 10.72 -3.95
CA SER A 70 -7.06 11.78 -3.00
C SER A 70 -7.39 11.40 -1.55
N GLY A 71 -8.18 10.35 -1.33
CA GLY A 71 -8.50 9.79 0.00
C GLY A 71 -8.90 8.31 -0.05
N ALA A 72 -9.21 7.73 1.10
CA ALA A 72 -9.66 6.33 1.19
C ALA A 72 -10.97 6.08 0.44
N GLU A 73 -11.85 7.08 0.41
CA GLU A 73 -13.17 7.04 -0.24
C GLU A 73 -13.33 8.10 -1.34
N THR A 74 -12.26 8.83 -1.66
CA THR A 74 -12.32 9.99 -2.54
C THR A 74 -11.40 9.81 -3.75
N CYS A 75 -12.02 9.88 -4.92
CA CYS A 75 -11.36 9.94 -6.22
C CYS A 75 -11.44 11.35 -6.78
N CYS A 76 -10.45 11.73 -7.58
CA CYS A 76 -10.25 13.04 -8.14
C CYS A 76 -10.01 12.94 -9.65
N ARG A 77 -10.45 13.94 -10.39
CA ARG A 77 -10.36 13.99 -11.85
C ARG A 77 -8.95 14.29 -12.36
N TYR A 78 -8.15 15.00 -11.58
CA TYR A 78 -6.83 15.47 -11.97
C TYR A 78 -5.77 14.99 -11.00
N SER A 79 -4.55 14.78 -11.47
CA SER A 79 -3.39 14.39 -10.65
C SER A 79 -2.82 15.55 -9.81
N ASN A 80 -3.54 16.68 -9.75
CA ASN A 80 -3.09 17.88 -9.07
C ASN A 80 -3.80 17.98 -7.70
N HIS A 81 -3.02 17.96 -6.62
CA HIS A 81 -3.55 18.03 -5.26
C HIS A 81 -4.43 19.26 -5.00
N LEU A 82 -4.09 20.43 -5.56
CA LEU A 82 -4.90 21.64 -5.41
C LEU A 82 -6.22 21.52 -6.17
N ALA A 83 -6.23 20.88 -7.34
CA ALA A 83 -7.46 20.65 -8.09
C ALA A 83 -8.42 19.73 -7.31
N CYS A 84 -7.89 18.81 -6.51
CA CYS A 84 -8.68 17.90 -5.67
C CYS A 84 -9.21 18.55 -4.37
N LEU A 85 -8.86 19.81 -4.09
CA LEU A 85 -9.49 20.58 -3.01
C LEU A 85 -10.86 21.15 -3.44
N ASP A 86 -11.11 21.27 -4.74
CA ASP A 86 -12.40 21.65 -5.29
C ASP A 86 -13.33 20.43 -5.34
N ALA A 87 -14.44 20.52 -4.61
CA ALA A 87 -15.44 19.46 -4.53
C ALA A 87 -15.97 19.04 -5.92
N LEU A 88 -15.98 19.93 -6.91
CA LEU A 88 -16.44 19.64 -8.27
C LEU A 88 -15.50 18.70 -9.04
N ASN A 89 -14.23 18.64 -8.63
CA ASN A 89 -13.23 17.77 -9.24
C ASN A 89 -13.06 16.45 -8.47
N THR A 90 -13.89 16.23 -7.44
CA THR A 90 -13.84 15.03 -6.59
C THR A 90 -15.14 14.26 -6.61
N MET A 91 -15.04 12.95 -6.42
CA MET A 91 -16.17 12.07 -6.16
C MET A 91 -15.84 11.25 -4.92
N THR A 92 -16.67 11.40 -3.90
CA THR A 92 -16.55 10.66 -2.63
C THR A 92 -17.70 9.68 -2.51
N ASN A 93 -17.38 8.40 -2.25
CA ASN A 93 -18.37 7.35 -2.04
C ASN A 93 -17.80 6.28 -1.12
N SER A 94 -18.59 5.82 -0.14
CA SER A 94 -18.17 4.76 0.80
C SER A 94 -17.78 3.45 0.11
N ASN A 95 -18.33 3.20 -1.08
CA ASN A 95 -18.01 2.02 -1.89
C ASN A 95 -16.62 2.08 -2.53
N PHE A 96 -15.86 3.17 -2.37
CA PHE A 96 -14.50 3.29 -2.91
C PHE A 96 -13.41 2.80 -1.94
N ASN A 97 -13.78 2.50 -0.69
CA ASN A 97 -12.91 1.91 0.32
C ASN A 97 -12.86 0.37 0.21
N VAL A 98 -12.46 -0.11 -0.97
CA VAL A 98 -12.48 -1.53 -1.31
C VAL A 98 -11.17 -1.95 -1.99
N GLY A 99 -10.87 -3.24 -1.92
CA GLY A 99 -9.76 -3.89 -2.63
C GLY A 99 -10.15 -4.33 -4.03
N GLY A 100 -9.16 -4.77 -4.80
CA GLY A 100 -9.31 -5.25 -6.17
C GLY A 100 -10.24 -6.46 -6.29
N GLY A 101 -10.32 -7.28 -5.23
CA GLY A 101 -11.18 -8.47 -5.17
C GLY A 101 -12.67 -8.15 -5.05
N PHE A 102 -13.04 -6.90 -4.75
CA PHE A 102 -14.44 -6.55 -4.58
C PHE A 102 -15.28 -6.88 -5.81
N SER A 103 -16.22 -7.81 -5.63
CA SER A 103 -17.18 -8.31 -6.62
C SER A 103 -16.61 -9.22 -7.72
N ASP A 104 -15.41 -9.79 -7.56
CA ASP A 104 -14.85 -10.76 -8.53
C ASP A 104 -15.26 -12.22 -8.25
N GLY A 105 -15.79 -12.52 -7.05
CA GLY A 105 -16.23 -13.86 -6.65
C GLY A 105 -15.09 -14.82 -6.28
N VAL A 106 -13.86 -14.32 -6.15
CA VAL A 106 -12.66 -15.11 -5.87
C VAL A 106 -12.27 -14.92 -4.41
N ALA A 107 -12.24 -16.01 -3.63
CA ALA A 107 -11.92 -15.93 -2.20
C ALA A 107 -10.46 -15.56 -1.91
N SER A 108 -9.55 -15.74 -2.87
CA SER A 108 -8.12 -15.46 -2.73
C SER A 108 -7.74 -14.01 -2.99
N THR A 109 -8.66 -13.16 -3.43
CA THR A 109 -8.46 -11.74 -3.68
C THR A 109 -9.18 -10.92 -2.59
N PRO A 110 -8.52 -9.97 -1.92
CA PRO A 110 -9.15 -9.19 -0.86
C PRO A 110 -10.27 -8.27 -1.38
N ASN A 111 -11.46 -8.37 -0.77
CA ASN A 111 -12.59 -7.48 -1.04
C ASN A 111 -12.42 -6.08 -0.46
N LEU A 112 -11.73 -5.97 0.67
CA LEU A 112 -11.49 -4.71 1.39
C LEU A 112 -10.09 -4.20 1.09
N MET A 113 -9.85 -2.92 1.37
CA MET A 113 -8.50 -2.37 1.33
C MET A 113 -7.58 -3.17 2.25
N HIS A 114 -6.36 -3.42 1.80
CA HIS A 114 -5.41 -4.26 2.51
C HIS A 114 -3.99 -3.73 2.40
N PRO A 115 -3.08 -4.10 3.31
CA PRO A 115 -1.67 -3.80 3.12
C PRO A 115 -1.11 -4.52 1.88
N PRO A 116 -0.02 -4.04 1.28
CA PRO A 116 0.62 -4.71 0.14
C PRO A 116 0.86 -6.20 0.39
N MET A 117 0.53 -7.04 -0.60
CA MET A 117 0.66 -8.50 -0.50
C MET A 117 2.05 -8.95 -0.93
N ILE A 118 2.65 -9.82 -0.14
CA ILE A 118 3.98 -10.42 -0.43
C ILE A 118 3.89 -11.40 -1.61
N ARG A 119 2.74 -12.06 -1.75
CA ARG A 119 2.44 -12.96 -2.86
C ARG A 119 1.18 -12.45 -3.55
N LEU A 120 1.34 -12.06 -4.81
CA LEU A 120 0.22 -11.71 -5.67
C LEU A 120 -0.44 -13.01 -6.12
N THR A 121 -1.71 -13.18 -5.76
CA THR A 121 -2.58 -14.27 -6.23
C THR A 121 -3.26 -13.91 -7.54
#